data_AF-A0A369Q4H4-F1
#
_entry.id   AF-A0A369Q4H4-F1
#
_cell.length_a   1.000
_cell.length_b   1.000
_cell.length_c   1.000
_cell.angle_alpha   90.00
_cell.angle_beta   90.00
_cell.angle_gamma   90.00
#
_symmetry.space_group_name_H-M   'P 1'
#
loop_
_entity.id
_entity.type
_entity.pdbx_description
1 polymer ?
#
loop_
_entity_poly.entity_id
_entity_poly.type
_entity_poly.pdbx_seq_one_letter_code
_entity_poly.pdbx_strand_id
1 'polypeptide(L)' 'MKKKIIFAFIMAIFTTGIVTFAAISVNMGFGASFMKVWLKSWGISYVVAIPAILIIAPKVQALVDDLFS' A
#
# COMPACT_ATOMS: atom_id res chain seq x y z
N MET A 1 -0.69 2.81 -20.96
CA MET A 1 0.20 2.33 -19.88
C MET A 1 0.56 3.40 -18.85
N LYS A 2 1.10 4.57 -19.25
CA LYS A 2 1.49 5.66 -18.31
C LYS A 2 0.40 6.07 -17.30
N LYS A 3 -0.85 6.22 -17.74
CA LYS A 3 -2.00 6.56 -16.87
C LYS A 3 -2.29 5.50 -15.80
N LYS A 4 -2.19 4.20 -16.13
CA LYS A 4 -2.42 3.08 -15.18
C LYS A 4 -1.34 3.05 -14.10
N ILE A 5 -0.11 3.34 -14.49
CA ILE A 5 1.03 3.40 -13.57
C ILE A 5 0.85 4.58 -12.60
N ILE A 6 0.58 5.79 -13.11
CA ILE A 6 0.33 6.97 -12.26
C ILE A 6 -0.87 6.74 -11.32
N PHE A 7 -1.95 6.14 -11.83
CA PHE A 7 -3.10 5.77 -11.01
C PHE A 7 -2.71 4.81 -9.88
N ALA A 8 -1.94 3.75 -10.17
CA ALA A 8 -1.48 2.81 -9.16
C ALA A 8 -0.60 3.47 -8.09
N PHE A 9 0.29 4.38 -8.49
CA PHE A 9 1.10 5.17 -7.55
C PHE A 9 0.24 6.03 -6.63
N ILE A 10 -0.70 6.82 -7.19
CA ILE A 10 -1.59 7.66 -6.39
C ILE A 10 -2.45 6.81 -5.46
N MET A 11 -3.02 5.71 -5.97
CA MET A 11 -3.81 4.79 -5.15
C MET A 11 -3.00 4.17 -4.02
N ALA A 12 -1.74 3.80 -4.27
CA ALA A 12 -0.85 3.26 -3.25
C ALA A 12 -0.61 4.26 -2.10
N ILE A 13 -0.55 5.57 -2.38
CA ILE A 13 -0.45 6.62 -1.33
C ILE A 13 -1.65 6.53 -0.39
N PHE A 14 -2.87 6.51 -0.95
CA PHE A 14 -4.11 6.48 -0.17
C PHE A 14 -4.30 5.16 0.57
N THR A 15 -4.11 4.02 -0.10
CA THR A 15 -4.34 2.71 0.51
C THR A 15 -3.35 2.45 1.63
N THR A 16 -2.05 2.70 1.42
CA THR A 16 -1.06 2.55 2.50
C THR A 16 -1.30 3.53 3.63
N GLY A 17 -1.73 4.76 3.33
CA GLY A 17 -2.08 5.77 4.34
C GLY A 17 -3.23 5.33 5.23
N ILE A 18 -4.35 4.91 4.62
CA ILE A 18 -5.55 4.45 5.33
C ILE A 18 -5.25 3.18 6.14
N VAL A 19 -4.58 2.18 5.54
CA VAL A 19 -4.27 0.92 6.22
C VAL A 19 -3.33 1.13 7.40
N THR A 20 -2.24 1.90 7.21
CA THR A 20 -1.31 2.18 8.32
C THR A 20 -1.95 3.06 9.39
N PHE A 21 -2.83 4.00 9.02
CA PHE A 21 -3.57 4.82 9.97
C PHE A 21 -4.48 3.96 10.84
N ALA A 22 -5.30 3.11 10.22
CA ALA A 22 -6.20 2.20 10.91
C ALA A 22 -5.44 1.19 11.79
N ALA A 23 -4.35 0.61 11.27
CA ALA A 23 -3.54 -0.33 12.03
C ALA A 23 -2.92 0.32 13.27
N ILE A 24 -2.33 1.50 13.13
CA ILE A 24 -1.66 2.18 14.24
C ILE A 24 -2.70 2.75 15.22
N SER A 25 -3.86 3.22 14.74
CA SER A 25 -4.90 3.77 15.62
C SER A 25 -5.51 2.68 16.51
N VAL A 26 -5.70 1.47 15.96
CA VAL A 26 -6.21 0.33 16.73
C VAL A 26 -5.16 -0.24 17.68
N ASN A 27 -3.89 -0.36 17.25
CA ASN A 27 -2.86 -1.01 18.07
C ASN A 27 -2.27 -0.09 19.15
N MET A 28 -2.09 1.20 18.84
CA MET A 28 -1.35 2.14 19.70
C MET A 28 -2.25 3.24 20.26
N GLY A 29 -3.45 3.44 19.70
CA GLY A 29 -4.31 4.57 20.05
C GLY A 29 -3.73 5.93 19.62
N PHE A 30 -4.44 7.01 19.94
CA PHE A 30 -4.05 8.38 19.59
C PHE A 30 -3.18 9.02 20.68
N GLY A 31 -1.94 8.53 20.83
CA GLY A 31 -0.95 9.12 21.74
C GLY A 31 -0.08 10.22 21.10
N ALA A 32 0.76 10.88 21.89
CA ALA A 32 1.67 11.94 21.41
C ALA A 32 2.65 11.47 20.30
N SER A 33 2.96 10.18 20.27
CA SER A 33 3.82 9.57 19.24
C SER A 33 3.05 9.05 18.01
N PHE A 34 1.72 9.03 18.05
CA PHE A 34 0.87 8.44 16.99
C PHE A 34 1.23 9.00 15.61
N MET A 35 1.23 10.33 15.48
CA MET A 35 1.48 11.01 14.22
C MET A 35 2.89 10.69 13.67
N LYS A 36 3.90 10.63 14.55
CA LYS A 36 5.29 10.30 14.18
C LYS A 36 5.42 8.85 13.70
N VAL A 37 4.82 7.92 14.44
CA VAL A 37 4.87 6.48 14.10
C VAL A 37 4.08 6.23 12.81
N TRP A 38 2.91 6.86 12.66
CA TRP A 38 2.09 6.75 11.47
C TRP A 38 2.80 7.28 10.22
N LEU A 39 3.32 8.52 10.23
CA LEU A 39 4.06 9.07 9.09
C LEU A 39 5.27 8.21 8.69
N LYS A 40 6.02 7.71 9.68
CA LYS A 40 7.17 6.82 9.42
C LYS A 40 6.71 5.50 8.79
N SER A 41 5.69 4.85 9.36
CA SER A 41 5.17 3.58 8.87
C SER A 41 4.54 3.72 7.49
N TRP A 42 3.78 4.80 7.27
CA TRP A 42 3.17 5.13 5.98
C TRP A 42 4.22 5.32 4.89
N GLY A 43 5.25 6.14 5.13
CA GLY A 43 6.32 6.37 4.17
C GLY A 43 7.06 5.09 3.77
N ILE A 44 7.40 4.24 4.75
CA ILE A 44 8.03 2.95 4.49
C ILE A 44 7.09 2.03 3.70
N SER A 45 5.82 1.95 4.11
CA SER A 45 4.82 1.10 3.45
C SER A 45 4.59 1.51 2.00
N TYR A 46 4.54 2.82 1.72
CA TYR A 46 4.39 3.33 0.36
C TYR A 46 5.57 2.96 -0.54
N VAL A 47 6.80 3.17 -0.06
CA VAL A 47 8.03 2.83 -0.81
C VAL A 47 8.12 1.33 -1.08
N VAL A 48 7.67 0.49 -0.15
CA VAL A 48 7.65 -0.98 -0.32
C VAL A 48 6.49 -1.45 -1.20
N ALA A 49 5.32 -0.78 -1.16
CA ALA A 49 4.16 -1.15 -1.94
C ALA A 49 4.40 -0.98 -3.46
N ILE A 50 5.17 0.02 -3.87
CA ILE A 50 5.49 0.27 -5.28
C ILE A 50 6.18 -0.93 -5.96
N PRO A 51 7.36 -1.39 -5.51
CA PRO A 51 8.04 -2.54 -6.11
C PRO A 51 7.22 -3.83 -5.92
N ALA A 52 6.50 -3.97 -4.81
CA ALA A 52 5.58 -5.08 -4.61
C ALA A 52 4.50 -5.13 -5.69
N ILE A 53 3.82 -4.01 -5.99
CA ILE A 53 2.82 -3.94 -7.07
C ILE A 53 3.48 -4.25 -8.42
N LEU A 54 4.64 -3.67 -8.73
CA LEU A 54 5.29 -3.88 -10.02
C LEU A 54 5.72 -5.34 -10.27
N ILE A 55 6.15 -6.05 -9.21
CA ILE A 55 6.65 -7.43 -9.31
C ILE A 55 5.53 -8.46 -9.11
N ILE A 56 4.61 -8.22 -8.17
CA ILE A 56 3.58 -9.17 -7.76
C ILE A 56 2.34 -9.06 -8.65
N ALA A 57 1.94 -7.86 -9.10
CA ALA A 57 0.76 -7.70 -9.96
C ALA A 57 0.76 -8.59 -11.22
N PRO A 58 1.85 -8.69 -12.01
CA PRO A 58 1.84 -9.57 -13.18
C PRO A 58 1.73 -11.06 -12.80
N LYS A 59 2.31 -11.46 -11.66
CA LYS A 59 2.23 -12.85 -11.17
C LYS A 59 0.82 -13.21 -10.71
N VAL A 60 0.18 -12.30 -10.00
CA VAL A 60 -1.22 -12.46 -9.56
C VAL A 60 -2.15 -12.48 -10.76
N GLN A 61 -1.89 -11.64 -11.76
CA GLN A 61 -2.66 -11.63 -13.00
C GLN A 61 -2.54 -12.97 -13.73
N ALA A 62 -1.32 -13.51 -13.89
CA ALA A 62 -1.13 -14.84 -14.48
C ALA A 62 -1.83 -15.95 -13.69
N LEU A 63 -1.76 -15.93 -12.36
CA LEU A 63 -2.45 -16.91 -11.51
C LEU A 63 -3.98 -16.83 -11.64
N VAL A 64 -4.53 -15.61 -11.70
CA VAL A 64 -5.97 -15.40 -11.89
C VAL A 64 -6.38 -15.91 -13.28
N ASP A 65 -5.61 -15.59 -14.32
CA ASP A 65 -5.89 -16.07 -15.67
C ASP A 65 -5.85 -17.61 -15.75
N ASP A 66 -4.90 -18.27 -15.07
CA ASP A 66 -4.82 -19.73 -14.98
C ASP A 66 -6.00 -20.36 -14.21
N LEU A 67 -6.50 -19.70 -13.16
CA LEU A 67 -7.57 -20.25 -12.30
C LEU A 67 -8.97 -20.14 -12.93
N PHE A 68 -9.15 -19.19 -13.84
CA PHE A 68 -10.43 -18.93 -14.52
C PHE A 68 -10.41 -19.31 -16.01
N SER A 69 -9.37 -20.03 -16.46
CA SER A 69 -9.30 -20.70 -17.78
C SER A 69 -9.95 -22.07 -17.75
#